data_AF-A0A5D0H9M1-F1
#
_entry.id   AF-A0A5D0H9M1-F1
#
_cell.length_a   1.000
_cell.length_b   1.000
_cell.length_c   1.000
_cell.angle_alpha   90.00
_cell.angle_beta   90.00
_cell.angle_gamma   90.00
#
_symmetry.space_group_name_H-M   'P 1'
#
loop_
_entity.id
_entity.type
_entity.pdbx_description
1 polymer ?
#
loop_
_entity_poly.entity_id
_entity_poly.type
_entity_poly.pdbx_seq_one_letter_code
_entity_poly.pdbx_strand_id
1 'polypeptide(L)'
;AISDYMDLAVLGDYYTNGSFGLRLENTYAKRYRFRGNLAFRYENLITSERGFPDYARNTIYNLRWSHSQDSKANPSSRFSASVNLGSSTYYRNSINQINAGSNYLTNTLSSSVSYSKTFEGEPQVNYSLTATHSQNTNTQTINMTLPTFQGSVGRMYPFASKSGSKKGIIQNINLQYNVRGENRIATVDSLFFKKEMFDDARAGFQHTIPISTNFKVFKHFSVSAGANYNEVWTFKTIDKRFNTVLGEEEVETINGFDAYRTYNFSTSIGTTVYGMFNFEKEGKDTKLKAIRHVMRPSISYNINPAFDKYYNTYEEEVITADGLTTRDVEFSRFEDAIFGAPNKNFSSSMGISLA
;
A
#
# COMPACT_ATOMS: atom_id res chain seq x y z
N ALA A 1 27.15 20.56 -23.09
CA ALA A 1 27.46 20.57 -21.64
C ALA A 1 27.31 21.97 -21.06
N ILE A 2 26.43 22.13 -20.06
CA ILE A 2 26.20 23.40 -19.34
C ILE A 2 27.15 23.54 -18.15
N SER A 3 27.54 22.42 -17.54
CA SER A 3 28.57 22.36 -16.49
C SER A 3 29.21 20.98 -16.42
N ASP A 4 30.22 20.81 -15.57
CA ASP A 4 30.88 19.53 -15.30
C ASP A 4 29.94 18.42 -14.80
N TYR A 5 28.76 18.80 -14.30
CA TYR A 5 27.79 17.89 -13.70
C TYR A 5 26.47 17.82 -14.47
N MET A 6 26.30 18.59 -15.55
CA MET A 6 25.03 18.74 -16.24
C MET A 6 25.21 18.99 -17.75
N ASP A 7 24.52 18.16 -18.53
CA ASP A 7 24.38 18.33 -19.98
C ASP A 7 22.92 18.61 -20.35
N LEU A 8 22.71 19.47 -21.34
CA LEU A 8 21.39 19.84 -21.85
C LEU A 8 21.43 19.88 -23.37
N ALA A 9 20.55 19.12 -23.99
CA ALA A 9 20.25 19.17 -25.41
C ALA A 9 18.84 19.73 -25.61
N VAL A 10 18.73 20.69 -26.53
CA VAL A 10 17.46 21.29 -26.97
C VAL A 10 17.37 21.06 -28.47
N LEU A 11 16.35 20.32 -28.89
CA LEU A 11 16.11 19.97 -30.28
C LEU A 11 14.73 20.50 -30.68
N GLY A 12 14.66 21.14 -31.83
CA GLY A 12 13.43 21.62 -32.43
C GLY A 12 13.25 21.02 -33.81
N ASP A 13 12.07 20.45 -34.05
CA ASP A 13 11.66 19.93 -35.34
C ASP A 13 10.56 20.86 -35.89
N TYR A 14 10.63 21.22 -37.17
CA TYR A 14 9.59 21.99 -37.84
C TYR A 14 9.23 21.33 -39.16
N TYR A 15 7.93 21.17 -39.41
CA TYR A 15 7.40 20.50 -40.59
C TYR A 15 6.71 21.50 -41.51
N THR A 16 6.73 21.22 -42.81
CA THR A 16 6.16 22.10 -43.85
C THR A 16 4.65 22.31 -43.70
N ASN A 17 3.93 21.37 -43.10
CA ASN A 17 2.50 21.48 -42.80
C ASN A 17 2.19 22.31 -41.53
N GLY A 18 3.18 22.97 -40.94
CA GLY A 18 3.05 23.78 -39.72
C GLY A 18 3.09 22.97 -38.42
N SER A 19 3.31 21.66 -38.49
CA SER A 19 3.58 20.86 -37.28
C SER A 19 4.95 21.23 -36.71
N PHE A 20 5.12 21.10 -35.40
CA PHE A 20 6.40 21.35 -34.76
C PHE A 20 6.62 20.42 -33.56
N GLY A 21 7.88 20.13 -33.28
CA GLY A 21 8.32 19.33 -32.15
C GLY A 21 9.38 20.08 -31.35
N LEU A 22 9.33 19.94 -30.03
CA LEU A 22 10.35 20.41 -29.11
C LEU A 22 10.77 19.23 -28.23
N ARG A 23 12.07 19.01 -28.11
CA ARG A 23 12.66 18.01 -27.24
C ARG A 23 13.74 18.65 -26.36
N LEU A 24 13.61 18.43 -25.06
CA LEU A 24 14.58 18.81 -24.05
C LEU A 24 15.11 17.54 -23.41
N GLU A 25 16.42 17.34 -23.43
CA GLU A 25 17.09 16.22 -22.77
C GLU A 25 18.17 16.76 -21.85
N ASN A 26 18.03 16.50 -20.56
CA ASN A 26 18.96 16.93 -19.53
C ASN A 26 19.50 15.72 -18.78
N THR A 27 20.82 15.56 -18.75
CA THR A 27 21.49 14.52 -17.99
C THR A 27 22.37 15.17 -16.94
N TYR A 28 22.26 14.72 -15.69
CA TYR A 28 23.05 15.27 -14.60
C TYR A 28 23.59 14.17 -13.70
N ALA A 29 24.82 14.36 -13.23
CA ALA A 29 25.47 13.42 -12.34
C ALA A 29 26.49 14.14 -11.45
N LYS A 30 26.39 13.90 -10.14
CA LYS A 30 27.40 14.32 -9.17
C LYS A 30 27.86 13.09 -8.39
N ARG A 31 29.15 12.76 -8.52
CA ARG A 31 29.77 11.59 -7.91
C ARG A 31 29.48 11.54 -6.41
N TYR A 32 29.10 10.36 -5.91
CA TYR A 32 28.74 10.12 -4.50
C TYR A 32 27.56 10.92 -3.96
N ARG A 33 26.75 11.53 -4.84
CA ARG A 33 25.58 12.31 -4.44
C ARG A 33 24.33 11.82 -5.16
N PHE A 34 24.26 11.98 -6.47
CA PHE A 34 23.08 11.62 -7.24
C PHE A 34 23.39 11.54 -8.74
N ARG A 35 22.50 10.89 -9.47
CA ARG A 35 22.46 10.89 -10.93
C ARG A 35 21.02 10.83 -11.42
N GLY A 36 20.76 11.40 -12.59
CA GLY A 36 19.46 11.32 -13.21
C GLY A 36 19.44 11.90 -14.61
N ASN A 37 18.28 11.72 -15.25
CA ASN A 37 17.97 12.24 -16.57
C ASN A 37 16.53 12.77 -16.57
N LEU A 38 16.34 13.95 -17.14
CA LEU A 38 15.06 14.58 -17.38
C LEU A 38 14.91 14.73 -18.90
N ALA A 39 13.89 14.12 -19.47
CA ALA A 39 13.53 14.25 -20.87
C ALA A 39 12.10 14.78 -20.97
N PHE A 40 11.92 15.90 -21.67
CA PHE A 40 10.63 16.46 -21.98
C PHE A 40 10.44 16.54 -23.49
N ARG A 41 9.30 16.07 -23.96
CA ARG A 41 8.93 16.08 -25.37
C ARG A 41 7.57 16.73 -25.52
N TYR A 42 7.46 17.60 -26.51
CA TYR A 42 6.23 18.24 -26.92
C TYR A 42 6.15 18.21 -28.44
N GLU A 43 5.05 17.72 -28.99
CA GLU A 43 4.78 17.66 -30.43
C GLU A 43 3.38 18.23 -30.68
N ASN A 44 3.27 19.16 -31.61
CA ASN A 44 1.99 19.66 -32.11
C ASN A 44 1.89 19.24 -33.57
N LEU A 45 1.02 18.27 -33.82
CA LEU A 45 0.84 17.65 -35.12
C LEU A 45 -0.45 18.14 -35.75
N ILE A 46 -0.34 18.70 -36.95
CA ILE A 46 -1.47 19.16 -37.75
C ILE A 46 -1.70 18.14 -38.85
N THR A 47 -2.92 17.62 -38.92
CA THR A 47 -3.42 16.80 -40.03
C THR A 47 -4.35 17.66 -40.86
N SER A 48 -4.14 17.69 -42.17
CA SER A 48 -4.90 18.47 -43.16
C SER A 48 -4.85 20.00 -42.95
N GLU A 49 -5.57 20.74 -43.80
CA GLU A 49 -5.63 22.20 -43.81
C GLU A 49 -6.88 22.73 -43.11
N ARG A 50 -6.78 23.92 -42.51
CA ARG A 50 -7.92 24.55 -41.84
C ARG A 50 -9.06 24.77 -42.83
N GLY A 51 -10.22 24.16 -42.57
CA GLY A 51 -11.40 24.26 -43.42
C GLY A 51 -11.79 22.95 -44.09
N PHE A 52 -10.91 21.95 -44.08
CA PHE A 52 -11.27 20.60 -44.51
C PHE A 52 -11.90 19.78 -43.36
N PRO A 53 -12.81 18.84 -43.69
CA PRO A 53 -13.50 18.03 -42.68
C PRO A 53 -12.57 17.10 -41.89
N ASP A 54 -11.36 16.83 -42.39
CA ASP A 54 -10.34 16.00 -41.75
C ASP A 54 -9.25 16.81 -41.00
N TYR A 55 -9.44 18.13 -40.87
CA TYR A 55 -8.53 18.96 -40.08
C TYR A 55 -8.51 18.53 -38.62
N ALA A 56 -7.35 18.07 -38.15
CA ALA A 56 -7.13 17.68 -36.77
C ALA A 56 -5.84 18.29 -36.24
N ARG A 57 -5.86 18.70 -34.97
CA ARG A 57 -4.68 19.17 -34.25
C ARG A 57 -4.46 18.29 -33.03
N ASN A 58 -3.38 17.51 -33.06
CA ASN A 58 -3.01 16.61 -31.98
C ASN A 58 -1.83 17.19 -31.21
N THR A 59 -2.07 17.51 -29.94
CA THR A 59 -1.00 17.90 -29.01
C THR A 59 -0.55 16.66 -28.24
N ILE A 60 0.73 16.35 -28.35
CA ILE A 60 1.36 15.18 -27.75
C ILE A 60 2.47 15.65 -26.83
N TYR A 61 2.50 15.15 -25.60
CA TYR A 61 3.58 15.48 -24.67
C TYR A 61 4.01 14.25 -23.86
N ASN A 62 5.27 14.22 -23.46
CA ASN A 62 5.81 13.22 -22.55
C ASN A 62 6.91 13.82 -21.69
N LEU A 63 6.79 13.59 -20.39
CA LEU A 63 7.77 13.91 -19.37
C LEU A 63 8.30 12.59 -18.82
N ARG A 64 9.61 12.38 -18.98
CA ARG A 64 10.36 11.30 -18.36
C ARG A 64 11.38 11.88 -17.40
N TRP A 65 11.36 11.42 -16.16
CA TRP A 65 12.36 11.82 -15.17
C TRP A 65 12.81 10.61 -14.38
N SER A 66 14.10 10.31 -14.47
CA SER A 66 14.74 9.32 -13.60
C SER A 66 15.70 10.04 -12.67
N HIS A 67 15.63 9.72 -11.38
CA HIS A 67 16.55 10.21 -10.36
C HIS A 67 16.90 9.07 -9.42
N SER A 68 18.20 8.94 -9.13
CA SER A 68 18.70 8.01 -8.13
C SER A 68 19.74 8.69 -7.26
N GLN A 69 19.47 8.75 -5.96
CA GLN A 69 20.47 9.13 -4.97
C GLN A 69 21.46 7.98 -4.77
N ASP A 70 22.75 8.31 -4.69
CA ASP A 70 23.80 7.33 -4.36
C ASP A 70 23.66 6.94 -2.88
N SER A 71 23.74 5.64 -2.55
CA SER A 71 23.67 5.18 -1.16
C SER A 71 24.82 5.71 -0.28
N LYS A 72 25.93 6.12 -0.90
CA LYS A 72 27.05 6.79 -0.22
C LYS A 72 26.75 8.25 0.14
N ALA A 73 25.71 8.85 -0.45
CA ALA A 73 25.37 10.25 -0.19
C ALA A 73 24.77 10.45 1.20
N ASN A 74 23.95 9.48 1.65
CA ASN A 74 23.40 9.43 2.99
C ASN A 74 23.03 7.98 3.34
N PRO A 75 23.56 7.42 4.43
CA PRO A 75 23.27 6.03 4.83
C PRO A 75 21.83 5.83 5.33
N SER A 76 21.18 6.90 5.79
CA SER A 76 19.90 6.83 6.50
C SER A 76 18.75 7.51 5.75
N SER A 77 18.98 8.06 4.55
CA SER A 77 17.92 8.61 3.70
C SER A 77 18.14 8.29 2.23
N ARG A 78 17.06 8.00 1.52
CA ARG A 78 17.10 7.71 0.08
C ARG A 78 15.96 8.40 -0.64
N PHE A 79 16.31 9.13 -1.69
CA PHE A 79 15.38 9.69 -2.67
C PHE A 79 15.53 8.99 -4.03
N SER A 80 14.41 8.62 -4.63
CA SER A 80 14.35 8.10 -5.99
C SER A 80 13.11 8.58 -6.71
N ALA A 81 13.24 8.79 -8.02
CA ALA A 81 12.13 9.13 -8.88
C ALA A 81 12.24 8.35 -10.20
N SER A 82 11.10 7.88 -10.68
CA SER A 82 10.91 7.26 -11.99
C SER A 82 9.56 7.73 -12.50
N VAL A 83 9.53 8.87 -13.16
CA VAL A 83 8.33 9.49 -13.72
C VAL A 83 8.29 9.20 -15.22
N ASN A 84 7.14 8.71 -15.66
CA ASN A 84 6.75 8.64 -17.06
C ASN A 84 5.29 9.09 -17.15
N LEU A 85 5.10 10.34 -17.52
CA LEU A 85 3.81 11.01 -17.64
C LEU A 85 3.69 11.52 -19.07
N GLY A 86 2.53 11.38 -19.69
CA GLY A 86 2.33 11.86 -21.05
C GLY A 86 0.87 11.91 -21.43
N SER A 87 0.58 12.49 -22.59
CA SER A 87 -0.78 12.48 -23.13
C SER A 87 -1.22 11.04 -23.44
N SER A 88 -2.52 10.78 -23.29
CA SER A 88 -3.12 9.49 -23.66
C SER A 88 -2.92 9.11 -25.14
N THR A 89 -2.65 10.10 -26.00
CA THR A 89 -2.35 9.96 -27.43
C THR A 89 -0.88 9.73 -27.77
N TYR A 90 0.03 9.78 -26.78
CA TYR A 90 1.49 9.81 -27.00
C TYR A 90 2.02 8.61 -27.79
N TYR A 91 1.64 7.38 -27.40
CA TYR A 91 2.13 6.17 -28.10
C TYR A 91 1.38 5.88 -29.40
N ARG A 92 0.17 6.41 -29.60
CA ARG A 92 -0.66 6.14 -30.80
C ARG A 92 -0.35 7.08 -31.97
N ASN A 93 0.03 8.32 -31.69
CA ASN A 93 0.13 9.38 -32.70
C ASN A 93 1.54 9.99 -32.86
N SER A 94 2.57 9.54 -32.11
CA SER A 94 3.92 10.08 -32.30
C SER A 94 4.52 9.57 -33.62
N ILE A 95 4.93 10.51 -34.48
CA ILE A 95 5.47 10.27 -35.84
C ILE A 95 6.88 9.64 -35.81
N ASN A 96 7.51 9.56 -34.63
CA ASN A 96 8.90 9.14 -34.52
C ASN A 96 9.05 7.61 -34.49
N GLN A 97 9.42 7.02 -35.64
CA GLN A 97 9.57 5.56 -35.85
C GLN A 97 10.48 4.84 -34.85
N ILE A 98 11.44 5.55 -34.21
CA ILE A 98 12.34 4.96 -33.19
C ILE A 98 11.59 4.62 -31.88
N ASN A 99 10.47 5.29 -31.58
CA ASN A 99 9.61 4.93 -30.43
C ASN A 99 8.41 4.05 -30.83
N ALA A 100 8.05 4.01 -32.11
CA ALA A 100 6.86 3.30 -32.62
C ALA A 100 7.02 1.77 -32.66
N GLY A 101 8.24 1.24 -32.82
CA GLY A 101 8.47 -0.21 -32.97
C GLY A 101 8.33 -1.06 -31.70
N SER A 102 8.62 -0.49 -30.51
CA SER A 102 8.62 -1.25 -29.25
C SER A 102 7.62 -0.76 -28.20
N ASN A 103 7.23 0.52 -28.21
CA ASN A 103 6.41 1.12 -27.16
C ASN A 103 4.94 1.36 -27.57
N TYR A 104 4.57 1.12 -28.84
CA TYR A 104 3.16 1.18 -29.28
C TYR A 104 2.27 0.18 -28.52
N LEU A 105 2.85 -0.93 -28.05
CA LEU A 105 2.16 -1.95 -27.24
C LEU A 105 2.05 -1.56 -25.75
N THR A 106 2.78 -0.54 -25.30
CA THR A 106 2.78 -0.11 -23.90
C THR A 106 1.63 0.86 -23.63
N ASN A 107 0.51 0.32 -23.19
CA ASN A 107 -0.70 1.10 -22.88
C ASN A 107 -0.70 1.69 -21.47
N THR A 108 0.40 1.60 -20.73
CA THR A 108 0.48 2.05 -19.33
C THR A 108 1.63 3.03 -19.11
N LEU A 109 1.30 4.22 -18.65
CA LEU A 109 2.24 5.25 -18.21
C LEU A 109 2.28 5.25 -16.69
N SER A 110 3.41 4.86 -16.11
CA SER A 110 3.57 4.76 -14.66
C SER A 110 4.66 5.70 -14.16
N SER A 111 4.37 6.35 -13.02
CA SER A 111 5.30 7.22 -12.31
C SER A 111 5.36 6.85 -10.84
N SER A 112 6.55 6.92 -10.26
CA SER A 112 6.78 6.71 -8.83
C SER A 112 7.86 7.67 -8.35
N VAL A 113 7.55 8.43 -7.31
CA VAL A 113 8.51 9.27 -6.59
C VAL A 113 8.51 8.83 -5.14
N SER A 114 9.67 8.46 -4.61
CA SER A 114 9.78 7.95 -3.26
C SER A 114 10.91 8.61 -2.50
N TYR A 115 10.62 8.90 -1.24
CA TYR A 115 11.57 9.35 -0.25
C TYR A 115 11.44 8.47 0.99
N SER A 116 12.55 8.03 1.53
CA SER A 116 12.58 7.23 2.75
C SER A 116 13.69 7.70 3.66
N LYS A 117 13.46 7.63 4.97
CA LYS A 117 14.46 7.94 5.97
C LYS A 117 14.30 7.07 7.21
N THR A 118 15.43 6.64 7.73
CA THR A 118 15.60 5.86 8.95
C THR A 118 16.28 6.74 9.98
N PHE A 119 15.70 6.84 11.16
CA PHE A 119 16.34 7.41 12.34
C PHE A 119 16.94 6.25 13.14
N GLU A 120 18.27 6.23 13.20
CA GLU A 120 19.01 5.29 14.03
C GLU A 120 18.83 5.63 15.51
N GLY A 121 18.60 4.61 16.33
CA GLY A 121 18.29 4.75 17.75
C GLY A 121 17.57 3.53 18.29
N GLU A 122 17.31 3.53 19.59
CA GLU A 122 16.45 2.53 20.25
C GLU A 122 15.23 3.25 20.84
N PRO A 123 14.03 3.14 20.24
CA PRO A 123 13.70 2.35 19.04
C PRO A 123 14.12 3.04 17.72
N GLN A 124 14.42 2.22 16.71
CA GLN A 124 14.63 2.69 15.34
C GLN A 124 13.30 3.19 14.77
N VAL A 125 13.30 4.34 14.08
CA VAL A 125 12.09 4.87 13.43
C VAL A 125 12.32 4.97 11.94
N ASN A 126 11.46 4.35 11.14
CA ASN A 126 11.51 4.44 9.68
C ASN A 126 10.28 5.17 9.18
N TYR A 127 10.44 6.07 8.22
CA TYR A 127 9.32 6.59 7.46
C TYR A 127 9.62 6.64 5.96
N SER A 128 8.57 6.54 5.17
CA SER A 128 8.63 6.70 3.73
C SER A 128 7.40 7.44 3.22
N LEU A 129 7.62 8.21 2.16
CA LEU A 129 6.60 8.93 1.42
C LEU A 129 6.74 8.53 -0.04
N THR A 130 5.67 7.99 -0.61
CA THR A 130 5.65 7.55 -2.00
C THR A 130 4.48 8.18 -2.72
N ALA A 131 4.72 8.77 -3.88
CA ALA A 131 3.71 9.26 -4.79
C ALA A 131 3.71 8.35 -6.02
N THR A 132 2.55 7.78 -6.35
CA THR A 132 2.41 6.89 -7.52
C THR A 132 1.35 7.42 -8.46
N HIS A 133 1.57 7.16 -9.75
CA HIS A 133 0.62 7.45 -10.83
C HIS A 133 0.66 6.30 -11.83
N SER A 134 -0.50 5.87 -12.29
CA SER A 134 -0.69 4.84 -13.30
C SER A 134 -1.82 5.26 -14.22
N GLN A 135 -1.50 5.45 -15.49
CA GLN A 135 -2.46 5.85 -16.51
C GLN A 135 -2.55 4.78 -17.58
N ASN A 136 -3.76 4.41 -17.95
CA ASN A 136 -4.02 3.55 -19.10
C ASN A 136 -4.41 4.42 -20.31
N THR A 137 -3.61 4.37 -21.37
CA THR A 137 -3.82 5.20 -22.57
C THR A 137 -5.01 4.75 -23.42
N ASN A 138 -5.51 3.52 -23.22
CA ASN A 138 -6.70 3.01 -23.94
C ASN A 138 -8.00 3.49 -23.31
N THR A 139 -8.12 3.36 -21.99
CA THR A 139 -9.33 3.73 -21.23
C THR A 139 -9.28 5.17 -20.72
N GLN A 140 -8.13 5.85 -20.86
CA GLN A 140 -7.87 7.18 -20.33
C GLN A 140 -8.04 7.31 -18.81
N THR A 141 -8.08 6.18 -18.11
CA THR A 141 -8.19 6.13 -16.66
C THR A 141 -6.84 6.39 -16.02
N ILE A 142 -6.85 7.25 -15.01
CA ILE A 142 -5.67 7.69 -14.26
C ILE A 142 -5.92 7.35 -12.80
N ASN A 143 -5.08 6.48 -12.26
CA ASN A 143 -5.06 6.13 -10.85
C ASN A 143 -3.82 6.73 -10.21
N MET A 144 -4.00 7.40 -9.08
CA MET A 144 -2.91 8.01 -8.34
C MET A 144 -3.03 7.71 -6.86
N THR A 145 -1.87 7.64 -6.19
CA THR A 145 -1.81 7.64 -4.73
C THR A 145 -0.84 8.72 -4.29
N LEU A 146 -1.38 9.82 -3.77
CA LEU A 146 -0.68 11.10 -3.56
C LEU A 146 -0.97 11.70 -2.17
N PRO A 147 -0.09 11.47 -1.17
CA PRO A 147 0.94 10.45 -1.11
C PRO A 147 0.49 9.20 -0.34
N THR A 148 1.26 8.12 -0.46
CA THR A 148 1.32 7.03 0.52
C THR A 148 2.41 7.36 1.54
N PHE A 149 2.00 7.64 2.77
CA PHE A 149 2.87 7.75 3.93
C PHE A 149 2.95 6.40 4.63
N GLN A 150 4.14 5.93 4.98
CA GLN A 150 4.33 4.76 5.83
C GLN A 150 5.36 5.08 6.90
N GLY A 151 4.98 4.95 8.17
CA GLY A 151 5.84 5.09 9.32
C GLY A 151 5.86 3.80 10.13
N SER A 152 7.02 3.45 10.68
CA SER A 152 7.17 2.32 11.60
C SER A 152 8.16 2.66 12.72
N VAL A 153 7.79 2.29 13.93
CA VAL A 153 8.65 2.35 15.11
C VAL A 153 9.04 0.92 15.46
N GLY A 154 10.34 0.71 15.59
CA GLY A 154 10.94 -0.55 15.97
C GLY A 154 10.46 -1.03 17.35
N ARG A 155 10.76 -2.29 17.64
CA ARG A 155 10.27 -2.96 18.83
C ARG A 155 10.78 -2.28 20.11
N MET A 156 9.85 -1.89 20.97
CA MET A 156 10.10 -1.34 22.30
C MET A 156 9.70 -2.35 23.37
N TYR A 157 10.41 -2.35 24.50
CA TYR A 157 10.06 -3.14 25.69
C TYR A 157 9.82 -2.20 26.87
N PRO A 158 8.62 -1.60 26.97
CA PRO A 158 8.37 -0.47 27.88
C PRO A 158 8.60 -0.81 29.36
N PHE A 159 8.46 -2.08 29.74
CA PHE A 159 8.62 -2.54 31.13
C PHE A 159 9.89 -3.36 31.35
N ALA A 160 10.80 -3.43 30.37
CA ALA A 160 12.07 -4.10 30.57
C ALA A 160 12.95 -3.31 31.56
N SER A 161 13.65 -4.04 32.43
CA SER A 161 14.67 -3.43 33.29
C SER A 161 15.78 -2.83 32.41
N LYS A 162 16.30 -1.66 32.80
CA LYS A 162 17.47 -1.02 32.16
C LYS A 162 18.75 -1.84 32.32
N SER A 163 18.80 -2.74 33.31
CA SER A 163 19.91 -3.66 33.54
C SER A 163 19.40 -5.08 33.84
N GLY A 164 20.10 -6.10 33.32
CA GLY A 164 19.76 -7.51 33.52
C GLY A 164 18.84 -8.11 32.45
N SER A 165 18.52 -9.40 32.61
CA SER A 165 17.66 -10.14 31.69
C SER A 165 16.17 -9.87 31.92
N LYS A 166 15.40 -9.76 30.82
CA LYS A 166 13.95 -9.61 30.86
C LYS A 166 13.33 -10.89 31.45
N LYS A 167 12.53 -10.76 32.50
CA LYS A 167 11.91 -11.88 33.20
C LYS A 167 10.40 -11.73 33.33
N GLY A 168 9.72 -12.85 33.25
CA GLY A 168 8.28 -12.94 33.45
C GLY A 168 7.46 -12.34 32.31
N ILE A 169 6.17 -12.17 32.57
CA ILE A 169 5.18 -11.78 31.57
C ILE A 169 5.34 -10.31 31.18
N ILE A 170 5.52 -9.44 32.18
CA ILE A 170 5.44 -7.98 32.00
C ILE A 170 6.69 -7.42 31.31
N GLN A 171 7.89 -7.81 31.72
CA GLN A 171 9.14 -7.27 31.15
C GLN A 171 9.40 -7.73 29.70
N ASN A 172 8.74 -8.82 29.28
CA ASN A 172 8.79 -9.34 27.92
C ASN A 172 7.69 -8.77 27.01
N ILE A 173 6.79 -7.93 27.54
CA ILE A 173 5.85 -7.18 26.72
C ILE A 173 6.67 -6.30 25.77
N ASN A 174 6.43 -6.51 24.49
CA ASN A 174 6.97 -5.71 23.43
C ASN A 174 5.86 -5.09 22.61
N LEU A 175 6.13 -3.86 22.17
CA LEU A 175 5.23 -3.02 21.40
C LEU A 175 5.96 -2.51 20.17
N GLN A 176 5.29 -2.53 19.03
CA GLN A 176 5.70 -1.81 17.83
C GLN A 176 4.56 -0.87 17.43
N TYR A 177 4.85 0.09 16.56
CA TYR A 177 3.84 0.97 16.02
C TYR A 177 4.06 1.16 14.53
N ASN A 178 3.03 0.88 13.74
CA ASN A 178 3.03 1.11 12.30
C ASN A 178 1.89 2.05 11.96
N VAL A 179 2.13 2.97 11.04
CA VAL A 179 1.13 3.88 10.50
C VAL A 179 1.24 3.92 8.98
N ARG A 180 0.11 3.80 8.30
CA ARG A 180 0.00 3.94 6.85
C ARG A 180 -1.08 4.97 6.55
N GLY A 181 -0.68 6.09 5.96
CA GLY A 181 -1.58 7.10 5.45
C GLY A 181 -1.64 7.00 3.93
N GLU A 182 -2.84 7.05 3.35
CA GLU A 182 -3.01 7.03 1.90
C GLU A 182 -4.05 8.03 1.45
N ASN A 183 -3.81 8.60 0.28
CA ASN A 183 -4.78 9.39 -0.45
C ASN A 183 -4.84 8.88 -1.89
N ARG A 184 -5.95 8.23 -2.25
CA ARG A 184 -6.18 7.63 -3.57
C ARG A 184 -7.11 8.50 -4.38
N ILE A 185 -6.73 8.70 -5.64
CA ILE A 185 -7.48 9.48 -6.62
C ILE A 185 -7.65 8.62 -7.85
N ALA A 186 -8.89 8.40 -8.26
CA ALA A 186 -9.24 7.82 -9.54
C ALA A 186 -9.87 8.91 -10.40
N THR A 187 -9.30 9.17 -11.58
CA THR A 187 -9.77 10.22 -12.48
C THR A 187 -9.58 9.80 -13.93
N VAL A 188 -9.95 10.69 -14.86
CA VAL A 188 -9.77 10.51 -16.30
C VAL A 188 -8.90 11.63 -16.87
N ASP A 189 -8.28 11.39 -18.02
CA ASP A 189 -7.38 12.34 -18.71
C ASP A 189 -8.00 13.74 -18.90
N SER A 190 -9.32 13.83 -19.12
CA SER A 190 -10.03 15.11 -19.29
C SER A 190 -10.19 15.93 -18.01
N LEU A 191 -10.10 15.31 -16.84
CA LEU A 191 -10.20 15.92 -15.52
C LEU A 191 -8.83 16.06 -14.83
N PHE A 192 -7.79 15.46 -15.40
CA PHE A 192 -6.44 15.51 -14.87
C PHE A 192 -5.92 16.95 -14.74
N PHE A 193 -5.31 17.27 -13.60
CA PHE A 193 -4.92 18.64 -13.19
C PHE A 193 -6.05 19.66 -12.99
N LYS A 194 -7.32 19.24 -13.04
CA LYS A 194 -8.45 20.08 -12.67
C LYS A 194 -8.89 19.83 -11.23
N LYS A 195 -9.77 20.68 -10.69
CA LYS A 195 -10.20 20.59 -9.28
C LYS A 195 -11.07 19.36 -9.04
N GLU A 196 -11.90 19.03 -10.02
CA GLU A 196 -12.84 17.92 -10.08
C GLU A 196 -12.16 16.56 -9.88
N MET A 197 -10.86 16.47 -10.19
CA MET A 197 -10.05 15.30 -9.91
C MET A 197 -10.03 14.90 -8.43
N PHE A 198 -10.21 15.85 -7.51
CA PHE A 198 -10.15 15.61 -6.08
C PHE A 198 -11.50 15.30 -5.44
N ASP A 199 -12.60 15.41 -6.18
CA ASP A 199 -13.95 15.20 -5.65
C ASP A 199 -14.12 13.75 -5.15
N ASP A 200 -13.60 12.79 -5.93
CA ASP A 200 -13.59 11.37 -5.63
C ASP A 200 -12.36 10.90 -4.84
N ALA A 201 -11.55 11.83 -4.32
CA ALA A 201 -10.37 11.47 -3.53
C ALA A 201 -10.80 10.77 -2.23
N ARG A 202 -10.19 9.60 -1.97
CA ARG A 202 -10.38 8.81 -0.75
C ARG A 202 -9.09 8.86 0.07
N ALA A 203 -9.18 9.39 1.28
CA ALA A 203 -8.04 9.53 2.19
C ALA A 203 -8.29 8.88 3.54
N GLY A 204 -7.24 8.35 4.16
CA GLY A 204 -7.33 7.78 5.50
C GLY A 204 -5.97 7.41 6.08
N PHE A 205 -5.99 7.03 7.36
CA PHE A 205 -4.84 6.48 8.08
C PHE A 205 -5.18 5.14 8.72
N GLN A 206 -4.25 4.20 8.70
CA GLN A 206 -4.32 2.94 9.42
C GLN A 206 -3.15 2.85 10.40
N HIS A 207 -3.46 2.69 11.67
CA HIS A 207 -2.55 2.57 12.79
C HIS A 207 -2.57 1.13 13.29
N THR A 208 -1.42 0.47 13.37
CA THR A 208 -1.30 -0.91 13.85
C THR A 208 -0.29 -0.99 14.97
N ILE A 209 -0.74 -1.46 16.13
CA ILE A 209 0.05 -1.64 17.35
C ILE A 209 0.02 -3.13 17.72
N PRO A 210 0.97 -3.94 17.20
CA PRO A 210 1.12 -5.31 17.65
C PRO A 210 1.82 -5.30 19.03
N ILE A 211 1.17 -5.97 19.98
CA ILE A 211 1.64 -6.17 21.34
C ILE A 211 1.87 -7.66 21.50
N SER A 212 3.03 -8.06 22.03
CA SER A 212 3.26 -9.46 22.35
C SER A 212 4.13 -9.63 23.58
N THR A 213 4.00 -10.77 24.26
CA THR A 213 4.88 -11.19 25.34
C THR A 213 5.20 -12.68 25.17
N ASN A 214 6.41 -13.05 25.53
CA ASN A 214 6.85 -14.44 25.57
C ASN A 214 7.60 -14.69 26.87
N PHE A 215 7.24 -15.76 27.58
CA PHE A 215 7.88 -16.12 28.84
C PHE A 215 7.83 -17.63 29.06
N LYS A 216 8.73 -18.12 29.92
CA LYS A 216 8.73 -19.51 30.34
C LYS A 216 7.99 -19.68 31.66
N VAL A 217 7.13 -20.69 31.73
CA VAL A 217 6.45 -21.14 32.95
C VAL A 217 7.05 -22.49 33.36
N PHE A 218 7.41 -22.63 34.63
CA PHE A 218 8.10 -23.80 35.20
C PHE A 218 9.35 -24.25 34.40
N LYS A 219 10.01 -23.34 33.66
CA LYS A 219 11.16 -23.60 32.76
C LYS A 219 10.89 -24.51 31.54
N HIS A 220 9.78 -25.25 31.52
CA HIS A 220 9.46 -26.22 30.47
C HIS A 220 8.45 -25.70 29.44
N PHE A 221 7.50 -24.88 29.87
CA PHE A 221 6.44 -24.37 28.99
C PHE A 221 6.79 -22.98 28.50
N SER A 222 6.89 -22.82 27.18
CA SER A 222 7.05 -21.53 26.53
C SER A 222 5.67 -20.99 26.19
N VAL A 223 5.27 -19.93 26.87
CA VAL A 223 3.99 -19.25 26.68
C VAL A 223 4.23 -17.98 25.89
N SER A 224 3.45 -17.78 24.83
CA SER A 224 3.34 -16.50 24.13
C SER A 224 1.91 -16.02 24.14
N ALA A 225 1.74 -14.72 24.34
CA ALA A 225 0.48 -14.02 24.20
C ALA A 225 0.70 -12.81 23.30
N GLY A 226 -0.27 -12.50 22.46
CA GLY A 226 -0.21 -11.41 21.51
C GLY A 226 -1.59 -10.81 21.30
N ALA A 227 -1.62 -9.52 21.05
CA ALA A 227 -2.78 -8.79 20.60
C ALA A 227 -2.37 -7.83 19.50
N ASN A 228 -3.17 -7.72 18.45
CA ASN A 228 -2.96 -6.71 17.42
C ASN A 228 -4.07 -5.69 17.51
N TYR A 229 -3.74 -4.45 17.92
CA TYR A 229 -4.68 -3.34 17.90
C TYR A 229 -4.57 -2.59 16.58
N ASN A 230 -5.68 -2.39 15.89
CA ASN A 230 -5.74 -1.67 14.62
C ASN A 230 -6.80 -0.56 14.69
N GLU A 231 -6.40 0.66 14.40
CA GLU A 231 -7.26 1.84 14.36
C GLU A 231 -7.20 2.48 12.98
N VAL A 232 -8.37 2.74 12.40
CA VAL A 232 -8.49 3.34 11.08
C VAL A 232 -9.18 4.68 11.22
N TRP A 233 -8.59 5.70 10.61
CA TRP A 233 -9.15 7.04 10.47
C TRP A 233 -9.57 7.25 9.03
N THR A 234 -10.79 7.73 8.83
CA THR A 234 -11.32 8.15 7.53
C THR A 234 -11.83 9.60 7.61
N PHE A 235 -11.83 10.27 6.46
CA PHE A 235 -12.33 11.65 6.33
C PHE A 235 -13.64 11.74 5.52
N LYS A 236 -14.11 10.59 5.03
CA LYS A 236 -15.38 10.42 4.35
C LYS A 236 -16.01 9.12 4.84
N THR A 237 -17.27 9.18 5.19
CA THR A 237 -18.13 8.03 5.49
C THR A 237 -19.35 8.08 4.59
N ILE A 238 -20.13 7.02 4.58
CA ILE A 238 -21.41 6.97 3.88
C ILE A 238 -22.54 6.76 4.88
N ASP A 239 -23.70 7.27 4.54
CA ASP A 239 -24.97 6.91 5.13
C ASP A 239 -25.88 6.36 4.02
N LYS A 240 -26.62 5.31 4.34
CA LYS A 240 -27.51 4.64 3.38
C LYS A 240 -28.92 4.65 3.92
N ARG A 241 -29.85 5.04 3.07
CA ARG A 241 -31.29 5.03 3.35
C ARG A 241 -32.05 4.56 2.13
N PHE A 242 -33.20 3.95 2.35
CA PHE A 242 -34.10 3.63 1.26
C PHE A 242 -35.02 4.82 0.95
N ASN A 243 -35.08 5.24 -0.30
CA ASN A 243 -36.01 6.27 -0.74
C ASN A 243 -37.29 5.62 -1.27
N THR A 244 -38.35 5.63 -0.47
CA THR A 244 -39.64 5.00 -0.82
C THR A 244 -40.35 5.66 -2.00
N VAL A 245 -40.01 6.91 -2.34
CA VAL A 245 -40.60 7.63 -3.49
C VAL A 245 -39.95 7.20 -4.80
N LEU A 246 -38.62 7.02 -4.79
CA LEU A 246 -37.84 6.61 -5.97
C LEU A 246 -37.72 5.08 -6.10
N GLY A 247 -37.96 4.34 -5.01
CA GLY A 247 -37.84 2.89 -4.97
C GLY A 247 -36.39 2.38 -5.05
N GLU A 248 -35.42 3.19 -4.61
CA GLU A 248 -33.99 2.89 -4.71
C GLU A 248 -33.21 3.24 -3.43
N GLU A 249 -32.05 2.58 -3.25
CA GLU A 249 -31.07 2.92 -2.20
C GLU A 249 -30.44 4.28 -2.50
N GLU A 250 -30.54 5.20 -1.54
CA GLU A 250 -29.88 6.49 -1.57
C GLU A 250 -28.63 6.43 -0.68
N VAL A 251 -27.47 6.69 -1.29
CA VAL A 251 -26.18 6.74 -0.60
C VAL A 251 -25.73 8.19 -0.45
N GLU A 252 -25.69 8.68 0.77
CA GLU A 252 -25.22 10.03 1.11
C GLU A 252 -23.77 9.97 1.60
N THR A 253 -22.86 10.72 0.95
CA THR A 253 -21.47 10.83 1.42
C THR A 253 -21.34 11.92 2.47
N ILE A 254 -20.92 11.55 3.67
CA ILE A 254 -20.68 12.46 4.79
C ILE A 254 -19.19 12.78 4.87
N ASN A 255 -18.84 14.05 4.67
CA ASN A 255 -17.48 14.54 4.84
C ASN A 255 -17.21 14.84 6.32
N GLY A 256 -16.21 14.21 6.91
CA GLY A 256 -15.89 14.38 8.33
C GLY A 256 -14.91 13.33 8.84
N PHE A 257 -14.26 13.62 9.96
CA PHE A 257 -13.39 12.64 10.62
C PHE A 257 -14.22 11.58 11.35
N ASP A 258 -13.98 10.32 11.04
CA ASP A 258 -14.51 9.18 11.79
C ASP A 258 -13.43 8.11 11.94
N ALA A 259 -13.57 7.24 12.94
CA ALA A 259 -12.58 6.22 13.25
C ALA A 259 -13.19 4.95 13.85
N TYR A 260 -12.68 3.81 13.39
CA TYR A 260 -13.01 2.51 13.98
C TYR A 260 -11.77 1.80 14.52
N ARG A 261 -11.99 0.93 15.52
CA ARG A 261 -10.95 0.23 16.26
C ARG A 261 -11.27 -1.25 16.31
N THR A 262 -10.32 -2.03 15.85
CA THR A 262 -10.38 -3.49 15.82
C THR A 262 -9.22 -4.06 16.60
N TYR A 263 -9.40 -5.26 17.14
CA TYR A 263 -8.38 -5.96 17.88
C TYR A 263 -8.53 -7.46 17.73
N ASN A 264 -7.44 -8.20 17.85
CA ASN A 264 -7.47 -9.65 17.98
C ASN A 264 -6.56 -10.07 19.13
N PHE A 265 -6.70 -11.33 19.54
CA PHE A 265 -5.88 -11.91 20.58
C PHE A 265 -5.47 -13.34 20.21
N SER A 266 -4.21 -13.65 20.45
CA SER A 266 -3.59 -14.95 20.17
C SER A 266 -2.77 -15.38 21.38
N THR A 267 -2.95 -16.60 21.86
CA THR A 267 -2.10 -17.22 22.87
C THR A 267 -1.61 -18.56 22.39
N SER A 268 -0.41 -18.95 22.79
CA SER A 268 0.08 -20.29 22.55
C SER A 268 0.99 -20.74 23.67
N ILE A 269 0.92 -22.03 23.96
CA ILE A 269 1.80 -22.72 24.89
C ILE A 269 2.44 -23.91 24.17
N GLY A 270 3.76 -24.00 24.26
CA GLY A 270 4.53 -25.10 23.70
C GLY A 270 5.53 -25.64 24.71
N THR A 271 5.88 -26.91 24.58
CA THR A 271 7.00 -27.51 25.33
C THR A 271 7.87 -28.32 24.39
N THR A 272 9.06 -28.69 24.84
CA THR A 272 9.93 -29.61 24.12
C THR A 272 10.20 -30.82 25.00
N VAL A 273 9.77 -31.98 24.54
CA VAL A 273 9.93 -33.25 25.22
C VAL A 273 11.04 -34.03 24.53
N TYR A 274 12.04 -34.43 25.30
CA TYR A 274 13.15 -35.25 24.82
C TYR A 274 12.94 -36.68 25.28
N GLY A 275 13.01 -37.64 24.36
CA GLY A 275 13.07 -39.06 24.63
C GLY A 275 14.40 -39.63 24.14
N MET A 276 15.00 -40.55 24.88
CA MET A 276 16.22 -41.24 24.47
C MET A 276 16.01 -42.74 24.63
N PHE A 277 16.14 -43.47 23.53
CA PHE A 277 16.06 -44.93 23.49
C PHE A 277 17.45 -45.49 23.30
N ASN A 278 18.01 -46.07 24.35
CA ASN A 278 19.31 -46.72 24.30
C ASN A 278 19.13 -48.16 23.81
N PHE A 279 19.90 -48.52 22.78
CA PHE A 279 19.89 -49.86 22.17
C PHE A 279 21.10 -50.69 22.58
N GLU A 280 21.98 -50.13 23.42
CA GLU A 280 23.06 -50.85 24.05
C GLU A 280 22.48 -51.85 25.07
N LYS A 281 22.83 -53.13 24.91
CA LYS A 281 22.54 -54.18 25.88
C LYS A 281 23.85 -54.83 26.29
N GLU A 282 23.97 -55.22 27.55
CA GLU A 282 25.17 -55.87 28.07
C GLU A 282 25.48 -57.13 27.25
N GLY A 283 26.69 -57.20 26.69
CA GLY A 283 27.14 -58.30 25.83
C GLY A 283 26.71 -58.25 24.35
N LYS A 284 26.05 -57.19 23.86
CA LYS A 284 25.74 -57.01 22.43
C LYS A 284 26.24 -55.68 21.90
N ASP A 285 27.21 -55.72 20.98
CA ASP A 285 27.65 -54.51 20.26
C ASP A 285 26.68 -54.19 19.11
N THR A 286 25.70 -53.33 19.41
CA THR A 286 24.73 -52.86 18.42
C THR A 286 25.33 -51.69 17.61
N LYS A 287 25.21 -51.75 16.28
CA LYS A 287 25.65 -50.67 15.36
C LYS A 287 24.95 -49.34 15.61
N LEU A 288 23.75 -49.39 16.21
CA LEU A 288 22.96 -48.22 16.58
C LEU A 288 22.95 -48.13 18.10
N LYS A 289 23.56 -47.06 18.64
CA LYS A 289 23.81 -46.91 20.08
C LYS A 289 22.60 -46.34 20.82
N ALA A 290 22.06 -45.23 20.32
CA ALA A 290 20.86 -44.60 20.87
C ALA A 290 20.07 -43.86 19.79
N ILE A 291 18.75 -43.79 19.94
CA ILE A 291 17.90 -42.88 19.17
C ILE A 291 17.38 -41.81 20.13
N ARG A 292 17.65 -40.55 19.80
CA ARG A 292 17.02 -39.41 20.48
C ARG A 292 15.81 -38.95 19.68
N HIS A 293 14.66 -38.97 20.33
CA HIS A 293 13.43 -38.38 19.83
C HIS A 293 13.20 -37.01 20.47
N VAL A 294 12.75 -36.03 19.69
CA VAL A 294 12.42 -34.69 20.17
C VAL A 294 11.01 -34.38 19.68
N MET A 295 10.08 -34.20 20.62
CA MET A 295 8.70 -33.84 20.34
C MET A 295 8.45 -32.41 20.78
N ARG A 296 7.82 -31.61 19.92
CA ARG A 296 7.43 -30.23 20.22
C ARG A 296 5.92 -30.06 20.15
N PRO A 297 5.17 -30.55 21.16
CA PRO A 297 3.75 -30.28 21.23
C PRO A 297 3.49 -28.79 21.48
N SER A 298 2.50 -28.24 20.81
CA SER A 298 2.00 -26.89 21.07
C SER A 298 0.48 -26.81 20.94
N ILE A 299 -0.11 -25.93 21.75
CA ILE A 299 -1.52 -25.57 21.71
C ILE A 299 -1.58 -24.06 21.50
N SER A 300 -2.36 -23.62 20.52
CA SER A 300 -2.61 -22.21 20.24
C SER A 300 -4.10 -21.90 20.29
N TYR A 301 -4.48 -20.74 20.80
CA TYR A 301 -5.83 -20.22 20.82
C TYR A 301 -5.85 -18.83 20.19
N ASN A 302 -6.74 -18.61 19.22
CA ASN A 302 -6.91 -17.32 18.54
C ASN A 302 -8.37 -16.89 18.63
N ILE A 303 -8.59 -15.62 18.97
CA ILE A 303 -9.90 -14.99 19.01
C ILE A 303 -9.89 -13.69 18.20
N ASN A 304 -10.85 -13.57 17.29
CA ASN A 304 -11.13 -12.40 16.48
C ASN A 304 -12.59 -12.01 16.76
N PRO A 305 -12.82 -10.96 17.56
CA PRO A 305 -14.16 -10.44 17.83
C PRO A 305 -14.89 -9.99 16.56
N ALA A 306 -16.23 -9.99 16.63
CA ALA A 306 -17.08 -9.24 15.72
C ALA A 306 -17.12 -7.77 16.14
N PHE A 307 -17.22 -6.86 15.17
CA PHE A 307 -17.31 -5.42 15.41
C PHE A 307 -18.64 -4.83 14.93
N ASP A 308 -19.75 -5.49 15.28
CA ASP A 308 -21.13 -5.14 14.87
C ASP A 308 -21.52 -3.69 15.20
N LYS A 309 -20.92 -3.09 16.23
CA LYS A 309 -21.15 -1.68 16.61
C LYS A 309 -20.82 -0.65 15.53
N TYR A 310 -20.12 -1.03 14.46
CA TYR A 310 -19.80 -0.17 13.33
C TYR A 310 -20.71 -0.40 12.11
N TYR A 311 -21.76 -1.19 12.30
CA TYR A 311 -22.78 -1.45 11.31
C TYR A 311 -24.10 -0.82 11.74
N ASN A 312 -24.79 -0.25 10.76
CA ASN A 312 -26.11 0.34 10.88
C ASN A 312 -27.08 -0.48 10.01
N THR A 313 -28.37 -0.38 10.29
CA THR A 313 -29.43 -1.05 9.52
C THR A 313 -30.43 0.00 9.05
N TYR A 314 -30.92 -0.13 7.82
CA TYR A 314 -32.07 0.60 7.31
C TYR A 314 -33.10 -0.38 6.73
N GLU A 315 -34.36 0.02 6.70
CA GLU A 315 -35.46 -0.77 6.14
C GLU A 315 -35.62 -0.46 4.65
N GLU A 316 -35.65 -1.50 3.83
CA GLU A 316 -35.89 -1.44 2.38
C GLU A 316 -37.25 -2.03 2.05
N GLU A 317 -38.09 -1.32 1.29
CA GLU A 317 -39.37 -1.86 0.83
C GLU A 317 -39.18 -2.75 -0.40
N VAL A 318 -39.60 -4.00 -0.30
CA VAL A 318 -39.55 -5.00 -1.37
C VAL A 318 -40.95 -5.49 -1.70
N ILE A 319 -41.24 -5.58 -3.01
CA ILE A 319 -42.50 -6.14 -3.49
C ILE A 319 -42.35 -7.66 -3.55
N THR A 320 -43.09 -8.36 -2.70
CA THR A 320 -43.15 -9.82 -2.64
C THR A 320 -44.51 -10.33 -3.11
N ALA A 321 -44.63 -11.65 -3.34
CA ALA A 321 -45.89 -12.27 -3.78
C ALA A 321 -47.08 -12.01 -2.84
N ASP A 322 -46.79 -11.68 -1.57
CA ASP A 322 -47.77 -11.39 -0.51
C ASP A 322 -48.02 -9.88 -0.29
N GLY A 323 -47.40 -9.00 -1.09
CA GLY A 323 -47.51 -7.53 -1.00
C GLY A 323 -46.20 -6.80 -0.70
N LEU A 324 -46.31 -5.55 -0.26
CA LEU A 324 -45.18 -4.71 0.16
C LEU A 324 -44.64 -5.21 1.51
N THR A 325 -43.40 -5.68 1.56
CA THR A 325 -42.73 -6.12 2.79
C THR A 325 -41.46 -5.30 3.00
N THR A 326 -41.02 -5.14 4.25
CA THR A 326 -39.75 -4.48 4.56
C THR A 326 -38.65 -5.51 4.82
N ARG A 327 -37.45 -5.22 4.32
CA ARG A 327 -36.24 -6.01 4.53
C ARG A 327 -35.20 -5.13 5.22
N ASP A 328 -34.65 -5.63 6.32
CA ASP A 328 -33.52 -4.99 6.99
C ASP A 328 -32.25 -5.18 6.14
N VAL A 329 -31.66 -4.07 5.70
CA VAL A 329 -30.38 -4.05 5.00
C VAL A 329 -29.34 -3.40 5.91
N GLU A 330 -28.28 -4.14 6.17
CA GLU A 330 -27.19 -3.69 7.04
C GLU A 330 -26.01 -3.21 6.21
N PHE A 331 -25.42 -2.10 6.63
CA PHE A 331 -24.26 -1.50 6.00
C PHE A 331 -23.29 -0.96 7.04
N SER A 332 -22.03 -0.78 6.66
CA SER A 332 -21.08 -0.04 7.49
C SER A 332 -20.82 1.32 6.88
N ARG A 333 -20.87 2.37 7.69
CA ARG A 333 -20.48 3.72 7.27
C ARG A 333 -19.04 3.82 6.73
N PHE A 334 -18.23 2.78 6.94
CA PHE A 334 -16.83 2.68 6.51
C PHE A 334 -16.61 1.80 5.27
N GLU A 335 -17.65 1.20 4.68
CA GLU A 335 -17.48 0.23 3.57
C GLU A 335 -16.84 0.85 2.32
N ASP A 336 -17.06 2.15 2.09
CA ASP A 336 -16.42 2.91 1.01
C ASP A 336 -15.10 3.61 1.41
N ALA A 337 -14.71 3.52 2.69
CA ALA A 337 -13.45 4.08 3.14
C ALA A 337 -12.25 3.32 2.54
N ILE A 338 -11.11 3.99 2.43
CA ILE A 338 -9.90 3.45 1.78
C ILE A 338 -9.37 2.14 2.40
N PHE A 339 -9.60 1.93 3.70
CA PHE A 339 -9.20 0.73 4.45
C PHE A 339 -10.35 -0.25 4.70
N GLY A 340 -11.52 -0.01 4.11
CA GLY A 340 -12.71 -0.85 4.23
C GLY A 340 -13.34 -0.86 5.63
N ALA A 341 -14.41 -1.64 5.76
CA ALA A 341 -15.15 -1.82 7.00
C ALA A 341 -14.49 -2.84 7.96
N PRO A 342 -14.70 -2.70 9.28
CA PRO A 342 -14.22 -3.67 10.26
C PRO A 342 -14.95 -5.02 10.10
N ASN A 343 -14.28 -6.12 10.47
CA ASN A 343 -14.87 -7.45 10.36
C ASN A 343 -16.12 -7.62 11.26
N LYS A 344 -17.15 -8.26 10.70
CA LYS A 344 -18.39 -8.61 11.40
C LYS A 344 -18.40 -10.04 11.96
N ASN A 345 -17.52 -10.92 11.47
CA ASN A 345 -17.54 -12.32 11.86
C ASN A 345 -16.72 -12.56 13.12
N PHE A 346 -17.38 -13.04 14.18
CA PHE A 346 -16.68 -13.59 15.34
C PHE A 346 -16.00 -14.91 14.94
N SER A 347 -14.71 -15.05 15.23
CA SER A 347 -13.96 -16.28 15.03
C SER A 347 -13.18 -16.64 16.29
N SER A 348 -13.29 -17.89 16.73
CA SER A 348 -12.55 -18.46 17.83
C SER A 348 -12.05 -19.83 17.40
N SER A 349 -10.74 -20.05 17.49
CA SER A 349 -10.13 -21.31 17.06
C SER A 349 -9.05 -21.76 18.03
N MET A 350 -8.97 -23.08 18.22
CA MET A 350 -7.90 -23.73 18.95
C MET A 350 -7.16 -24.69 18.00
N GLY A 351 -5.85 -24.55 17.95
CA GLY A 351 -4.95 -25.40 17.17
C GLY A 351 -4.08 -26.24 18.08
N ILE A 352 -3.87 -27.50 17.71
CA ILE A 352 -2.93 -28.40 18.38
C ILE A 352 -1.96 -28.89 17.31
N SER A 353 -0.67 -28.83 17.59
CA SER A 353 0.37 -29.35 16.69
C SER A 353 1.42 -30.15 17.44
N LEU A 354 2.02 -31.12 16.74
CA LEU A 354 3.15 -31.92 17.22
C LEU A 354 4.16 -32.00 16.08
N ALA A 355 5.37 -31.52 16.33
CA ALA A 355 6.50 -31.54 15.39
C ALA A 355 7.72 -32.24 15.97
#